data_AF-A0AAP6DBZ0-F1
#
_entry.id   AF-A0AAP6DBZ0-F1
#
_cell.length_a   1.000
_cell.length_b   1.000
_cell.length_c   1.000
_cell.angle_alpha   90.00
_cell.angle_beta   90.00
_cell.angle_gamma   90.00
#
_symmetry.space_group_name_H-M   'P 1'
#
loop_
_entity.id
_entity.type
_entity.pdbx_description
1 polymer ?
#
loop_
_entity_poly.entity_id
_entity_poly.type
_entity_poly.pdbx_seq_one_letter_code
_entity_poly.pdbx_strand_id
1 'polypeptide(L)'
;DEVHIHEIQDLVENELMQGPYKALARSYIEYRHDRDIAREKQSALTREIEGLIEESNLDLINENANKDGKVIPTQRDLLAGIVAKHYAKTHILPRDVVQAHEVGDIHYHDLDYAPFFPMFNCMLIDLKGMLTHGFKMGNAEIDTPKSISTATAVTAQIIAQVASHIYGGTTINRIDEVLAPYVMTSYEKHLEIAKEWNIAEPEEFAKARTEKECYDAFQSLEYEVNTLHTANGQTPFVTFGFGLG
;
A
#
# COMPACT_ATOMS: atom_id res chain seq x y z
N ASP A 1 14.70 -32.09 -30.67
CA ASP A 1 15.48 -31.02 -30.05
C ASP A 1 15.08 -29.70 -30.67
N GLU A 2 14.44 -28.83 -29.89
CA GLU A 2 14.15 -27.45 -30.30
C GLU A 2 15.39 -26.61 -30.02
N VAL A 3 15.92 -25.96 -31.06
CA VAL A 3 17.03 -25.01 -30.91
C VAL A 3 16.42 -23.63 -30.67
N HIS A 4 16.77 -23.01 -29.56
CA HIS A 4 16.29 -21.66 -29.26
C HIS A 4 17.00 -20.62 -30.13
N ILE A 5 16.29 -19.56 -30.53
CA ILE A 5 16.85 -18.49 -31.38
C ILE A 5 18.14 -17.90 -30.79
N HIS A 6 18.23 -17.79 -29.46
CA HIS A 6 19.40 -17.28 -28.77
C HIS A 6 20.64 -18.17 -28.99
N GLU A 7 20.46 -19.49 -29.00
CA GLU A 7 21.55 -20.45 -29.22
C GLU A 7 22.11 -20.33 -30.64
N ILE A 8 21.24 -20.12 -31.65
CA ILE A 8 21.67 -19.87 -33.02
C ILE A 8 22.47 -18.56 -33.10
N GLN A 9 21.99 -17.50 -32.45
CA GLN A 9 22.64 -16.20 -32.44
C GLN A 9 24.01 -16.25 -31.75
N ASP A 10 24.13 -16.95 -30.63
CA ASP A 10 25.38 -17.14 -29.90
C ASP A 10 26.40 -17.95 -30.71
N LEU A 11 25.96 -18.96 -31.44
CA LEU A 11 26.84 -19.73 -32.33
C LEU A 11 27.39 -18.86 -33.47
N VAL A 12 26.56 -18.03 -34.09
CA VAL A 12 26.98 -17.09 -35.14
C VAL A 12 27.97 -16.06 -34.60
N GLU A 13 27.69 -15.51 -33.42
CA GLU A 13 28.58 -14.55 -32.75
C GLU A 13 29.94 -15.17 -32.42
N ASN A 14 29.96 -16.36 -31.83
CA ASN A 14 31.18 -17.09 -31.49
C ASN A 14 32.02 -17.40 -32.74
N GLU A 15 31.39 -17.83 -33.83
CA GLU A 15 32.09 -18.14 -35.08
C GLU A 15 32.70 -16.87 -35.71
N LEU A 16 31.94 -15.76 -35.75
CA LEU A 16 32.42 -14.47 -36.24
C LEU A 16 33.56 -13.91 -35.38
N MET A 17 33.49 -14.11 -34.06
CA MET A 17 34.51 -13.69 -33.10
C MET A 17 35.76 -14.56 -33.14
N GLN A 18 35.68 -15.83 -33.55
CA GLN A 18 36.85 -16.68 -33.78
C GLN A 18 37.53 -16.39 -35.13
N GLY A 19 36.75 -15.96 -36.12
CA GLY A 19 37.23 -15.64 -37.46
C GLY A 19 38.08 -14.35 -37.56
N PRO A 20 38.62 -14.07 -38.76
CA PRO A 20 39.45 -12.88 -39.02
C PRO A 20 38.63 -11.58 -39.17
N TYR A 21 37.30 -11.67 -39.33
CA TYR A 21 36.43 -10.53 -39.64
C TYR A 21 35.90 -9.83 -38.38
N LYS A 22 36.79 -9.28 -37.55
CA LYS A 22 36.41 -8.65 -36.25
C LYS A 22 35.44 -7.47 -36.41
N ALA A 23 35.57 -6.69 -37.48
CA ALA A 23 34.66 -5.58 -37.76
C ALA A 23 33.23 -6.07 -38.04
N LEU A 24 33.08 -7.18 -38.77
CA LEU A 24 31.79 -7.79 -39.07
C LEU A 24 31.16 -8.39 -37.80
N ALA A 25 31.97 -9.05 -36.96
CA ALA A 25 31.52 -9.54 -35.66
C ALA A 25 30.95 -8.41 -34.79
N ARG A 26 31.65 -7.28 -34.71
CA ARG A 26 31.17 -6.10 -33.98
C ARG A 26 29.85 -5.55 -34.52
N SER A 27 29.73 -5.39 -35.84
CA SER A 27 28.47 -4.92 -36.45
C SER A 27 27.32 -5.90 -36.24
N TYR A 28 27.58 -7.21 -36.23
CA TYR A 28 26.57 -8.23 -35.93
C TYR A 28 26.09 -8.14 -34.47
N ILE A 29 27.02 -7.98 -33.51
CA ILE A 29 26.70 -7.81 -32.09
C ILE A 29 25.89 -6.54 -31.85
N GLU A 30 26.32 -5.41 -32.41
CA GLU A 30 25.60 -4.13 -32.30
C GLU A 30 24.18 -4.24 -32.90
N TYR A 31 24.05 -4.84 -34.09
CA TYR A 31 22.74 -5.08 -34.71
C TYR A 31 21.83 -6.00 -33.90
N ARG A 32 22.37 -7.06 -33.29
CA ARG A 32 21.61 -7.95 -32.40
C ARG A 32 21.10 -7.19 -31.19
N HIS A 33 21.97 -6.42 -30.54
CA HIS A 33 21.62 -5.58 -29.39
C HIS A 33 20.48 -4.62 -29.73
N ASP A 34 20.60 -3.89 -30.85
CA ASP A 34 19.56 -2.96 -31.32
C ASP A 34 18.23 -3.69 -31.60
N ARG A 35 18.29 -4.90 -32.16
CA ARG A 35 17.11 -5.70 -32.50
C ARG A 35 16.45 -6.33 -31.29
N ASP A 36 17.23 -6.70 -30.27
CA ASP A 36 16.72 -7.19 -28.99
C ASP A 36 16.03 -6.04 -28.22
N ILE A 37 16.63 -4.84 -28.19
CA ILE A 37 15.97 -3.63 -27.66
C ILE A 37 14.69 -3.31 -28.42
N ALA A 38 14.70 -3.39 -29.76
CA ALA A 38 13.50 -3.11 -30.57
C ALA A 38 12.37 -4.12 -30.31
N ARG A 39 12.69 -5.38 -30.07
CA ARG A 39 11.69 -6.41 -29.70
C ARG A 39 11.14 -6.18 -28.30
N GLU A 40 12.01 -5.83 -27.35
CA GLU A 40 11.61 -5.50 -25.98
C GLU A 40 10.65 -4.29 -25.98
N LYS A 41 10.99 -3.22 -26.72
CA LYS A 41 10.11 -2.05 -26.92
C LYS A 41 8.75 -2.36 -27.54
N GLN A 42 8.65 -3.42 -28.35
CA GLN A 42 7.38 -3.85 -28.93
C GLN A 42 6.52 -4.68 -27.97
N SER A 43 7.05 -5.07 -26.81
CA SER A 43 6.26 -5.82 -25.84
C SER A 43 5.07 -4.99 -25.35
N ALA A 44 3.94 -5.65 -25.07
CA ALA A 44 2.77 -4.98 -24.53
C ALA A 44 3.10 -4.26 -23.20
N LEU A 45 3.90 -4.90 -22.35
CA LEU A 45 4.36 -4.35 -21.09
C LEU A 45 5.16 -3.05 -21.27
N THR A 46 6.17 -3.05 -22.17
CA THR A 46 7.01 -1.86 -22.38
C THR A 46 6.18 -0.68 -22.90
N ARG A 47 5.20 -0.93 -23.77
CA ARG A 47 4.29 0.12 -24.25
C ARG A 47 3.38 0.67 -23.16
N GLU A 48 2.89 -0.17 -22.25
CA GLU A 48 2.10 0.29 -21.09
C GLU A 48 2.95 1.15 -20.14
N ILE A 49 4.21 0.75 -19.89
CA ILE A 49 5.16 1.52 -19.07
C ILE A 49 5.53 2.85 -19.73
N GLU A 50 5.85 2.86 -21.02
CA GLU A 50 6.11 4.10 -21.78
C GLU A 50 4.89 5.03 -21.76
N GLY A 51 3.68 4.47 -21.92
CA GLY A 51 2.43 5.23 -21.86
C GLY A 51 2.18 5.91 -20.51
N LEU A 52 2.61 5.28 -19.40
CA LEU A 52 2.57 5.89 -18.07
C LEU A 52 3.61 7.02 -17.94
N ILE A 53 4.84 6.81 -18.42
CA ILE A 53 5.94 7.79 -18.32
C ILE A 53 5.67 9.05 -19.16
N GLU A 54 5.12 8.86 -20.36
CA GLU A 54 4.83 9.95 -21.29
C GLU A 54 3.50 10.67 -20.98
N GLU A 55 2.77 10.25 -19.94
CA GLU A 55 1.41 10.66 -19.62
C GLU A 55 0.43 10.53 -20.81
N SER A 56 0.72 9.63 -21.76
CA SER A 56 0.01 9.53 -23.03
C SER A 56 -1.18 8.56 -22.98
N ASN A 57 -1.25 7.70 -21.97
CA ASN A 57 -2.36 6.77 -21.77
C ASN A 57 -3.32 7.25 -20.67
N LEU A 58 -4.34 8.01 -21.08
CA LEU A 58 -5.36 8.56 -20.18
C LEU A 58 -6.19 7.47 -19.48
N ASP A 59 -6.36 6.29 -20.08
CA ASP A 59 -7.14 5.21 -19.45
C ASP A 59 -6.38 4.59 -18.26
N LEU A 60 -5.05 4.48 -18.34
CA LEU A 60 -4.21 4.05 -17.21
C LEU A 60 -4.16 5.09 -16.10
N ILE A 61 -4.11 6.38 -16.46
CA ILE A 61 -4.12 7.48 -15.48
C ILE A 61 -5.49 7.60 -14.78
N ASN A 62 -6.59 7.29 -15.50
CA ASN A 62 -7.95 7.44 -14.99
C ASN A 62 -8.59 6.13 -14.50
N GLU A 63 -7.88 4.99 -14.51
CA GLU A 63 -8.40 3.67 -14.07
C GLU A 63 -8.92 3.74 -12.63
N ASN A 64 -8.35 4.62 -11.80
CA ASN A 64 -8.80 4.86 -10.44
C ASN A 64 -9.10 6.35 -10.24
N ALA A 65 -10.39 6.70 -10.18
CA ALA A 65 -10.86 8.09 -10.04
C ALA A 65 -10.31 8.84 -8.79
N ASN A 66 -9.77 8.10 -7.83
CA ASN A 66 -9.19 8.64 -6.60
C ASN A 66 -7.64 8.74 -6.63
N LYS A 67 -6.98 8.31 -7.72
CA LYS A 67 -5.50 8.33 -7.86
C LYS A 67 -5.08 9.50 -8.74
N ASP A 68 -4.45 10.52 -8.16
CA ASP A 68 -3.84 11.59 -8.98
C ASP A 68 -2.54 11.05 -9.61
N GLY A 69 -2.64 10.66 -10.89
CA GLY A 69 -1.54 10.08 -11.67
C GLY A 69 -0.33 11.02 -11.89
N LYS A 70 -0.43 12.28 -11.48
CA LYS A 70 0.70 13.24 -11.51
C LYS A 70 1.55 13.22 -10.24
N VAL A 71 1.07 12.59 -9.17
CA VAL A 71 1.80 12.54 -7.90
C VAL A 71 2.72 11.31 -7.90
N ILE A 72 3.97 11.50 -7.48
CA ILE A 72 5.02 10.46 -7.52
C ILE A 72 4.62 9.14 -6.85
N PRO A 73 4.01 9.10 -5.65
CA PRO A 73 3.58 7.84 -5.04
C PRO A 73 2.59 7.07 -5.92
N THR A 74 1.64 7.78 -6.55
CA THR A 74 0.69 7.20 -7.50
C THR A 74 1.39 6.62 -8.73
N GLN A 75 2.35 7.33 -9.31
CA GLN A 75 3.10 6.83 -10.48
C GLN A 75 3.87 5.54 -10.15
N ARG A 76 4.47 5.47 -8.95
CA ARG A 76 5.17 4.27 -8.47
C ARG A 76 4.21 3.09 -8.31
N ASP A 77 3.03 3.34 -7.76
CA ASP A 77 2.00 2.33 -7.57
C ASP A 77 1.41 1.85 -8.91
N LEU A 78 1.09 2.75 -9.84
CA LEU A 78 0.64 2.40 -11.19
C LEU A 78 1.68 1.56 -11.95
N LEU A 79 2.97 1.91 -11.85
CA LEU A 79 4.04 1.13 -12.46
C LEU A 79 4.09 -0.29 -11.89
N ALA A 80 4.00 -0.43 -10.55
CA ALA A 80 3.94 -1.74 -9.91
C ALA A 80 2.70 -2.54 -10.37
N GLY A 81 1.54 -1.87 -10.48
CA GLY A 81 0.29 -2.46 -10.94
C GLY A 81 0.34 -2.97 -12.38
N ILE A 82 0.94 -2.21 -13.30
CA ILE A 82 1.14 -2.63 -14.70
C ILE A 82 1.97 -3.92 -14.76
N VAL A 83 3.09 -3.96 -14.02
CA VAL A 83 3.97 -5.14 -13.97
C VAL A 83 3.25 -6.33 -13.33
N ALA A 84 2.55 -6.12 -12.22
CA ALA A 84 1.81 -7.14 -11.50
C ALA A 84 0.70 -7.75 -12.36
N LYS A 85 -0.13 -6.92 -12.99
CA LYS A 85 -1.21 -7.34 -13.90
C LYS A 85 -0.67 -8.12 -15.10
N HIS A 86 0.41 -7.65 -15.72
CA HIS A 86 1.04 -8.35 -16.83
C HIS A 86 1.55 -9.74 -16.41
N TYR A 87 2.26 -9.82 -15.29
CA TYR A 87 2.82 -11.08 -14.81
C TYR A 87 1.73 -12.06 -14.37
N ALA A 88 0.69 -11.57 -13.67
CA ALA A 88 -0.45 -12.36 -13.24
C ALA A 88 -1.15 -13.03 -14.44
N LYS A 89 -1.48 -12.27 -15.48
CA LYS A 89 -2.15 -12.79 -16.68
C LYS A 89 -1.29 -13.75 -17.50
N THR A 90 0.03 -13.53 -17.52
CA THR A 90 0.93 -14.29 -18.41
C THR A 90 1.44 -15.58 -17.75
N HIS A 91 1.65 -15.56 -16.43
CA HIS A 91 2.39 -16.60 -15.72
C HIS A 91 1.67 -17.23 -14.52
N ILE A 92 0.71 -16.55 -13.89
CA ILE A 92 0.09 -17.05 -12.65
C ILE A 92 -1.32 -17.60 -12.92
N LEU A 93 -2.16 -16.83 -13.61
CA LEU A 93 -3.57 -17.14 -13.76
C LEU A 93 -3.82 -18.16 -14.89
N PRO A 94 -4.79 -19.07 -14.72
CA PRO A 94 -5.27 -19.93 -15.80
C PRO A 94 -5.77 -19.12 -17.00
N ARG A 95 -5.51 -19.61 -18.22
CA ARG A 95 -5.84 -18.91 -19.47
C ARG A 95 -7.34 -18.63 -19.64
N ASP A 96 -8.18 -19.56 -19.22
CA ASP A 96 -9.64 -19.43 -19.25
C ASP A 96 -10.13 -18.31 -18.31
N VAL A 97 -9.55 -18.18 -17.12
CA VAL A 97 -9.83 -17.08 -16.18
C VAL A 97 -9.42 -15.73 -16.78
N VAL A 98 -8.21 -15.66 -17.36
CA VAL A 98 -7.72 -14.43 -18.01
C VAL A 98 -8.62 -14.03 -19.16
N GLN A 99 -8.99 -14.97 -20.03
CA GLN A 99 -9.86 -14.69 -21.16
C GLN A 99 -11.24 -14.21 -20.71
N ALA A 100 -11.85 -14.87 -19.71
CA ALA A 100 -13.14 -14.45 -19.17
C ALA A 100 -13.08 -13.05 -18.55
N HIS A 101 -11.96 -12.67 -17.92
CA HIS A 101 -11.76 -11.32 -17.40
C HIS A 101 -11.61 -10.29 -18.54
N GLU A 102 -10.84 -10.59 -19.58
CA GLU A 102 -10.57 -9.66 -20.68
C GLU A 102 -11.79 -9.41 -21.58
N VAL A 103 -12.65 -10.42 -21.76
CA VAL A 103 -13.91 -10.28 -22.52
C VAL A 103 -15.08 -9.76 -21.68
N GLY A 104 -14.89 -9.62 -20.37
CA GLY A 104 -15.89 -9.08 -19.43
C GLY A 104 -16.94 -10.10 -18.95
N ASP A 105 -16.74 -11.39 -19.17
CA ASP A 105 -17.60 -12.46 -18.63
C ASP A 105 -17.47 -12.53 -17.09
N ILE A 106 -16.28 -12.27 -16.56
CA ILE A 106 -16.01 -12.09 -15.13
C ILE A 106 -15.19 -10.81 -14.90
N HIS A 107 -15.12 -10.38 -13.64
CA HIS A 107 -14.20 -9.33 -13.23
C HIS A 107 -13.32 -9.83 -12.08
N TYR A 108 -12.03 -9.99 -12.36
CA TYR A 108 -11.04 -10.28 -11.32
C TYR A 108 -10.67 -8.95 -10.65
N HIS A 109 -11.14 -8.75 -9.42
CA HIS A 109 -10.86 -7.54 -8.65
C HIS A 109 -9.38 -7.46 -8.26
N ASP A 110 -8.85 -6.22 -8.24
CA ASP A 110 -7.51 -5.89 -7.72
C ASP A 110 -6.38 -6.68 -8.40
N LEU A 111 -6.51 -6.91 -9.72
CA LEU A 111 -5.52 -7.66 -10.53
C LEU A 111 -4.14 -6.98 -10.61
N ASP A 112 -4.10 -5.68 -10.32
CA ASP A 112 -2.89 -4.88 -10.13
C ASP A 112 -2.17 -5.18 -8.81
N TYR A 113 -2.80 -5.89 -7.87
CA TYR A 113 -2.17 -6.37 -6.63
C TYR A 113 -2.11 -7.91 -6.56
N ALA A 114 -3.26 -8.58 -6.62
CA ALA A 114 -3.38 -10.03 -6.48
C ALA A 114 -3.55 -10.71 -7.84
N PRO A 115 -2.95 -11.88 -8.09
CA PRO A 115 -2.22 -12.75 -7.17
C PRO A 115 -0.70 -12.48 -7.12
N PHE A 116 -0.20 -11.44 -7.80
CA PHE A 116 1.24 -11.19 -7.90
C PHE A 116 1.88 -10.90 -6.54
N PHE A 117 1.28 -9.99 -5.76
CA PHE A 117 1.58 -9.79 -4.37
C PHE A 117 0.63 -10.65 -3.51
N PRO A 118 1.13 -11.44 -2.54
CA PRO A 118 0.31 -12.22 -1.63
C PRO A 118 -0.32 -11.34 -0.54
N MET A 119 -1.02 -10.29 -0.98
CA MET A 119 -1.76 -9.34 -0.15
C MET A 119 -3.19 -9.84 0.06
N PHE A 120 -3.83 -9.36 1.11
CA PHE A 120 -5.25 -9.62 1.37
C PHE A 120 -6.11 -8.42 0.96
N ASN A 121 -7.42 -8.65 0.84
CA ASN A 121 -8.40 -7.60 0.55
C ASN A 121 -8.66 -6.72 1.78
N CYS A 122 -9.81 -6.90 2.46
CA CYS A 122 -10.19 -6.11 3.63
C CYS A 122 -9.91 -6.86 4.93
N MET A 123 -9.80 -6.12 6.04
CA MET A 123 -9.74 -6.73 7.37
C MET A 123 -10.32 -5.86 8.50
N LEU A 124 -10.77 -6.55 9.56
CA LEU A 124 -11.00 -5.96 10.87
C LEU A 124 -9.71 -6.01 11.67
N ILE A 125 -9.20 -4.86 12.08
CA ILE A 125 -7.95 -4.77 12.85
C ILE A 125 -8.26 -5.11 14.32
N ASP A 126 -7.51 -6.04 14.91
CA ASP A 126 -7.57 -6.33 16.34
C ASP A 126 -6.87 -5.23 17.16
N LEU A 127 -7.44 -4.03 17.14
CA LEU A 127 -6.89 -2.86 17.82
C LEU A 127 -6.81 -3.10 19.33
N LYS A 128 -7.80 -3.79 19.91
CA LYS A 128 -7.81 -4.13 21.33
C LYS A 128 -6.61 -5.00 21.68
N GLY A 129 -6.37 -6.09 20.94
CA GLY A 129 -5.23 -6.97 21.17
C GLY A 129 -3.90 -6.23 21.07
N MET A 130 -3.74 -5.39 20.04
CA MET A 130 -2.52 -4.61 19.82
C MET A 130 -2.24 -3.60 20.94
N LEU A 131 -3.24 -2.81 21.34
CA LEU A 131 -3.05 -1.78 22.37
C LEU A 131 -2.96 -2.35 23.79
N THR A 132 -3.42 -3.59 24.04
CA THR A 132 -3.38 -4.22 25.37
C THR A 132 -2.12 -5.02 25.63
N HIS A 133 -1.56 -5.70 24.62
CA HIS A 133 -0.39 -6.57 24.81
C HIS A 133 0.93 -5.93 24.36
N GLY A 134 0.87 -4.74 23.76
CA GLY A 134 1.99 -4.16 23.04
C GLY A 134 2.25 -4.88 21.72
N PHE A 135 2.95 -4.21 20.81
CA PHE A 135 3.28 -4.75 19.49
C PHE A 135 4.45 -4.00 18.87
N LYS A 136 5.07 -4.59 17.86
CA LYS A 136 6.11 -3.93 17.08
C LYS A 136 5.51 -3.23 15.87
N MET A 137 5.83 -1.95 15.70
CA MET A 137 5.44 -1.15 14.53
C MET A 137 6.69 -0.55 13.88
N GLY A 138 7.01 -1.01 12.67
CA GLY A 138 8.27 -0.69 12.01
C GLY A 138 9.46 -1.10 12.87
N ASN A 139 10.22 -0.12 13.36
CA ASN A 139 11.39 -0.33 14.20
C ASN A 139 11.14 -0.08 15.70
N ALA A 140 9.91 0.29 16.08
CA ALA A 140 9.56 0.62 17.46
C ALA A 140 8.76 -0.51 18.13
N GLU A 141 9.11 -0.83 19.37
CA GLU A 141 8.23 -1.57 20.27
C GLU A 141 7.25 -0.57 20.91
N ILE A 142 5.96 -0.80 20.70
CA ILE A 142 4.88 0.05 21.20
C ILE A 142 4.27 -0.62 22.42
N ASP A 143 4.43 0.00 23.58
CA ASP A 143 3.78 -0.39 24.82
C ASP A 143 2.31 0.08 24.86
N THR A 144 1.54 -0.48 25.80
CA THR A 144 0.17 -0.03 26.09
C THR A 144 0.09 1.49 26.28
N PRO A 145 -0.76 2.20 25.50
CA PRO A 145 -0.93 3.64 25.64
C PRO A 145 -1.37 4.03 27.04
N LYS A 146 -0.87 5.16 27.52
CA LYS A 146 -1.18 5.68 28.87
C LYS A 146 -2.12 6.89 28.84
N SER A 147 -2.72 7.22 27.71
CA SER A 147 -3.71 8.30 27.57
C SER A 147 -4.50 8.11 26.28
N ILE A 148 -5.68 8.74 26.20
CA ILE A 148 -6.50 8.71 24.98
C ILE A 148 -5.76 9.32 23.79
N SER A 149 -5.03 10.43 23.97
CA SER A 149 -4.27 11.06 22.89
C SER A 149 -3.17 10.15 22.33
N THR A 150 -2.48 9.39 23.18
CA THR A 150 -1.49 8.43 22.70
C THR A 150 -2.16 7.25 22.01
N ALA A 151 -3.30 6.77 22.53
CA ALA A 151 -4.02 5.65 21.93
C ALA A 151 -4.54 5.98 20.53
N THR A 152 -5.09 7.18 20.31
CA THR A 152 -5.57 7.60 18.99
C THR A 152 -4.43 7.83 17.99
N ALA A 153 -3.32 8.44 18.42
CA ALA A 153 -2.13 8.62 17.57
C ALA A 153 -1.51 7.29 17.12
N VAL A 154 -1.45 6.29 18.01
CA VAL A 154 -1.01 4.93 17.65
C VAL A 154 -2.04 4.27 16.72
N THR A 155 -3.33 4.47 16.95
CA THR A 155 -4.41 3.94 16.10
C THR A 155 -4.29 4.45 14.65
N ALA A 156 -4.05 5.74 14.45
CA ALA A 156 -3.84 6.32 13.11
C ALA A 156 -2.63 5.70 12.38
N GLN A 157 -1.52 5.49 13.10
CA GLN A 157 -0.34 4.83 12.55
C GLN A 157 -0.61 3.38 12.17
N ILE A 158 -1.35 2.63 13.00
CA ILE A 158 -1.78 1.26 12.69
C ILE A 158 -2.61 1.25 11.41
N ILE A 159 -3.58 2.16 11.26
CA ILE A 159 -4.43 2.26 10.06
C ILE A 159 -3.56 2.46 8.81
N ALA A 160 -2.62 3.42 8.85
CA ALA A 160 -1.74 3.70 7.72
C ALA A 160 -0.84 2.50 7.37
N GLN A 161 -0.33 1.77 8.37
CA GLN A 161 0.49 0.59 8.15
C GLN A 161 -0.33 -0.55 7.56
N VAL A 162 -1.49 -0.89 8.14
CA VAL A 162 -2.34 -1.98 7.63
C VAL A 162 -2.81 -1.68 6.21
N ALA A 163 -3.29 -0.46 5.94
CA ALA A 163 -3.74 -0.05 4.62
C ALA A 163 -2.62 -0.06 3.55
N SER A 164 -1.34 -0.05 3.97
CA SER A 164 -0.20 -0.19 3.05
C SER A 164 0.17 -1.65 2.75
N HIS A 165 -0.41 -2.62 3.45
CA HIS A 165 -0.12 -4.06 3.32
C HIS A 165 -1.33 -4.88 2.85
N ILE A 166 -2.46 -4.22 2.59
CA ILE A 166 -3.66 -4.80 2.00
C ILE A 166 -4.10 -3.90 0.84
N TYR A 167 -4.91 -4.43 -0.09
CA TYR A 167 -5.44 -3.64 -1.22
C TYR A 167 -6.90 -3.22 -1.03
N GLY A 168 -7.53 -3.66 0.08
CA GLY A 168 -8.90 -3.32 0.43
C GLY A 168 -9.05 -2.33 1.58
N GLY A 169 -10.28 -2.22 2.08
CA GLY A 169 -10.62 -1.38 3.22
C GLY A 169 -10.17 -1.95 4.57
N THR A 170 -9.80 -1.05 5.47
CA THR A 170 -9.53 -1.37 6.89
C THR A 170 -10.71 -0.96 7.75
N THR A 171 -11.00 -1.71 8.81
CA THR A 171 -12.05 -1.34 9.77
C THR A 171 -11.56 -1.43 11.20
N ILE A 172 -11.80 -0.35 11.95
CA ILE A 172 -11.71 -0.32 13.40
C ILE A 172 -13.12 -0.45 13.97
N ASN A 173 -13.43 -1.64 14.48
CA ASN A 173 -14.74 -1.92 15.05
C ASN A 173 -14.77 -1.61 16.56
N ARG A 174 -15.91 -1.12 17.05
CA ARG A 174 -16.17 -0.79 18.47
C ARG A 174 -15.11 0.13 19.06
N ILE A 175 -14.75 1.20 18.33
CA ILE A 175 -13.69 2.12 18.74
C ILE A 175 -13.99 2.79 20.08
N ASP A 176 -15.26 3.04 20.37
CA ASP A 176 -15.78 3.51 21.65
C ASP A 176 -15.38 2.60 22.81
N GLU A 177 -15.60 1.30 22.69
CA GLU A 177 -15.26 0.33 23.74
C GLU A 177 -13.77 0.01 23.81
N VAL A 178 -13.10 -0.07 22.65
CA VAL A 178 -11.67 -0.35 22.58
C VAL A 178 -10.87 0.80 23.21
N LEU A 179 -11.30 2.05 23.03
CA LEU A 179 -10.58 3.21 23.54
C LEU A 179 -11.02 3.67 24.94
N ALA A 180 -12.16 3.21 25.46
CA ALA A 180 -12.67 3.56 26.79
C ALA A 180 -11.64 3.40 27.93
N PRO A 181 -10.83 2.33 28.01
CA PRO A 181 -9.81 2.20 29.06
C PRO A 181 -8.79 3.35 29.05
N TYR A 182 -8.44 3.88 27.88
CA TYR A 182 -7.47 4.96 27.74
C TYR A 182 -8.08 6.32 28.07
N VAL A 183 -9.39 6.51 27.88
CA VAL A 183 -10.13 7.66 28.41
C VAL A 183 -10.11 7.64 29.94
N MET A 184 -10.37 6.48 30.56
CA MET A 184 -10.30 6.34 32.02
C MET A 184 -8.89 6.60 32.55
N THR A 185 -7.86 6.13 31.84
CA THR A 185 -6.46 6.39 32.21
C THR A 185 -6.13 7.89 32.16
N SER A 186 -6.63 8.61 31.15
CA SER A 186 -6.50 10.08 31.09
C SER A 186 -7.24 10.77 32.24
N TYR A 187 -8.46 10.31 32.59
CA TYR A 187 -9.21 10.83 33.72
C TYR A 187 -8.46 10.68 35.05
N GLU A 188 -7.94 9.48 35.33
CA GLU A 188 -7.16 9.21 36.54
C GLU A 188 -5.94 10.13 36.64
N LYS A 189 -5.24 10.38 35.52
CA LYS A 189 -4.12 11.33 35.48
C LYS A 189 -4.55 12.75 35.81
N HIS A 190 -5.64 13.24 35.22
CA HIS A 190 -6.13 14.60 35.50
C HIS A 190 -6.62 14.74 36.94
N LEU A 191 -7.22 13.68 37.50
CA LEU A 191 -7.66 13.65 38.89
C LEU A 191 -6.48 13.72 39.86
N GLU A 192 -5.40 12.96 39.61
CA GLU A 192 -4.19 13.04 40.42
C GLU A 192 -3.54 14.42 40.34
N ILE A 193 -3.48 15.03 39.16
CA ILE A 193 -3.02 16.43 38.99
C ILE A 193 -3.90 17.38 39.79
N ALA A 194 -5.23 17.24 39.73
CA ALA A 194 -6.14 18.12 40.45
C ALA A 194 -5.94 18.05 41.97
N LYS A 195 -5.69 16.85 42.51
CA LYS A 195 -5.38 16.63 43.92
C LYS A 195 -4.03 17.19 44.31
N GLU A 196 -2.99 16.95 43.50
CA GLU A 196 -1.64 17.48 43.73
C GLU A 196 -1.64 19.01 43.85
N TRP A 197 -2.44 19.67 43.02
CA TRP A 197 -2.56 21.12 42.98
C TRP A 197 -3.66 21.69 43.90
N ASN A 198 -4.31 20.84 44.72
CA ASN A 198 -5.41 21.21 45.61
C ASN A 198 -6.54 22.00 44.92
N ILE A 199 -6.92 21.59 43.70
CA ILE A 199 -8.07 22.17 43.00
C ILE A 199 -9.34 21.88 43.82
N ALA A 200 -10.19 22.90 44.01
CA ALA A 200 -11.36 22.82 44.89
C ALA A 200 -12.34 21.71 44.52
N GLU A 201 -12.57 21.48 43.22
CA GLU A 201 -13.43 20.44 42.68
C GLU A 201 -12.62 19.52 41.75
N PRO A 202 -11.85 18.57 42.30
CA PRO A 202 -10.88 17.81 41.52
C PRO A 202 -11.53 16.85 40.52
N GLU A 203 -12.70 16.29 40.84
CA GLU A 203 -13.45 15.41 39.93
C GLU A 203 -14.03 16.17 38.73
N GLU A 204 -14.61 17.35 38.96
CA GLU A 204 -15.14 18.21 37.88
C GLU A 204 -14.01 18.73 36.99
N PHE A 205 -12.87 19.11 37.57
CA PHE A 205 -11.68 19.44 36.80
C PHE A 205 -11.22 18.27 35.93
N ALA A 206 -11.11 17.07 36.51
CA ALA A 206 -10.64 15.89 35.79
C ALA A 206 -11.59 15.53 34.64
N LYS A 207 -12.90 15.61 34.87
CA LYS A 207 -13.92 15.39 33.85
C LYS A 207 -13.80 16.41 32.70
N ALA A 208 -13.76 17.71 33.01
CA ALA A 208 -13.66 18.77 32.00
C ALA A 208 -12.36 18.65 31.17
N ARG A 209 -11.23 18.31 31.81
CA ARG A 209 -9.96 18.08 31.11
C ARG A 209 -9.99 16.85 30.22
N THR A 210 -10.58 15.75 30.71
CA THR A 210 -10.69 14.50 29.96
C THR A 210 -11.60 14.65 28.74
N GLU A 211 -12.72 15.36 28.88
CA GLU A 211 -13.63 15.65 27.76
C GLU A 211 -12.92 16.44 26.65
N LYS A 212 -12.15 17.47 27.04
CA LYS A 212 -11.36 18.26 26.10
C LYS A 212 -10.25 17.42 25.44
N GLU A 213 -9.50 16.64 26.23
CA GLU A 213 -8.45 15.75 25.69
C GLU A 213 -9.03 14.72 24.71
N CYS A 214 -10.18 14.14 25.02
CA CYS A 214 -10.87 13.18 24.16
C CYS A 214 -11.28 13.84 22.83
N TYR A 215 -11.88 15.04 22.88
CA TYR A 215 -12.20 15.80 21.67
C TYR A 215 -10.97 16.06 20.79
N ASP A 216 -9.87 16.52 21.41
CA ASP A 216 -8.63 16.81 20.69
C ASP A 216 -7.98 15.55 20.12
N ALA A 217 -8.05 14.44 20.85
CA ALA A 217 -7.53 13.14 20.42
C ALA A 217 -8.26 12.59 19.19
N PHE A 218 -9.58 12.71 19.12
CA PHE A 218 -10.39 12.29 17.97
C PHE A 218 -10.29 13.27 16.80
N GLN A 219 -10.18 14.57 17.06
CA GLN A 219 -9.84 15.55 16.03
C GLN A 219 -8.48 15.21 15.37
N SER A 220 -7.46 14.88 16.18
CA SER A 220 -6.16 14.46 15.67
C SER A 220 -6.27 13.20 14.81
N LEU A 221 -7.02 12.19 15.28
CA LEU A 221 -7.26 10.95 14.53
C LEU A 221 -7.92 11.22 13.18
N GLU A 222 -8.94 12.09 13.14
CA GLU A 222 -9.63 12.46 11.90
C GLU A 222 -8.67 13.14 10.91
N TYR A 223 -7.84 14.08 11.38
CA TYR A 223 -6.84 14.72 10.52
C TYR A 223 -5.77 13.75 10.05
N GLU A 224 -5.21 12.93 10.94
CA GLU A 224 -4.15 11.98 10.60
C GLU A 224 -4.63 10.96 9.58
N VAL A 225 -5.85 10.42 9.74
CA VAL A 225 -6.44 9.51 8.76
C VAL A 225 -6.58 10.18 7.39
N ASN A 226 -6.92 11.47 7.34
CA ASN A 226 -7.11 12.19 6.07
C ASN A 226 -5.81 12.77 5.47
N THR A 227 -4.72 12.83 6.22
CA THR A 227 -3.46 13.46 5.79
C THR A 227 -2.30 12.49 5.63
N LEU A 228 -2.36 11.33 6.30
CA LEU A 228 -1.43 10.22 6.07
C LEU A 228 -1.72 9.59 4.70
N HIS A 229 -0.64 9.22 4.02
CA HIS A 229 -0.71 8.50 2.75
C HIS A 229 -0.24 7.06 2.96
N THR A 230 -0.92 6.12 2.32
CA THR A 230 -0.48 4.73 2.27
C THR A 230 0.58 4.54 1.19
N ALA A 231 1.11 3.31 1.07
CA ALA A 231 2.10 2.96 0.04
C ALA A 231 1.64 3.28 -1.40
N ASN A 232 0.33 3.28 -1.66
CA ASN A 232 -0.23 3.56 -2.99
C ASN A 232 -0.44 5.07 -3.28
N GLY A 233 -0.08 5.95 -2.33
CA GLY A 233 -0.22 7.39 -2.50
C GLY A 233 -1.61 7.95 -2.21
N GLN A 234 -2.51 7.17 -1.63
CA GLN A 234 -3.86 7.62 -1.27
C GLN A 234 -4.07 7.64 0.24
N THR A 235 -5.06 8.41 0.66
CA THR A 235 -5.65 8.36 2.00
C THR A 235 -6.13 6.93 2.30
N PRO A 236 -5.85 6.37 3.48
CA PRO A 236 -6.35 5.04 3.87
C PRO A 236 -7.88 4.94 3.74
N PHE A 237 -8.38 3.89 3.09
CA PHE A 237 -9.79 3.56 3.14
C PHE A 237 -10.11 2.89 4.48
N VAL A 238 -10.65 3.67 5.42
CA VAL A 238 -10.94 3.21 6.78
C VAL A 238 -12.41 3.42 7.14
N THR A 239 -12.97 2.47 7.89
CA THR A 239 -14.30 2.56 8.51
C THR A 239 -14.18 2.46 10.03
N PHE A 240 -14.93 3.29 10.75
CA PHE A 240 -15.04 3.27 12.20
C PHE A 240 -16.43 2.80 12.63
N GLY A 241 -16.50 1.77 13.48
CA GLY A 241 -17.74 1.31 14.11
C GLY A 241 -17.83 1.75 15.58
N PHE A 242 -18.97 2.28 16.00
CA PHE A 242 -19.28 2.70 17.38
C PHE A 242 -20.80 2.69 17.63
N GLY A 243 -21.24 2.77 18.90
CA GLY A 243 -22.64 3.01 19.28
C GLY A 243 -23.41 1.83 19.87
N LEU A 244 -22.72 0.76 20.28
CA LEU A 244 -23.31 -0.38 21.01
C LEU A 244 -22.97 -0.38 22.52
N GLY A 245 -22.16 0.59 22.96
CA GLY A 245 -21.81 0.83 24.36
C GLY A 245 -22.70 1.84 25.06
#